data_AF-A0A924XN90-F1
#
_entry.id   AF-A0A924XN90-F1
#
_cell.length_a   1.000
_cell.length_b   1.000
_cell.length_c   1.000
_cell.angle_alpha   90.00
_cell.angle_beta   90.00
_cell.angle_gamma   90.00
#
_symmetry.space_group_name_H-M   'P 1'
#
loop_
_entity.id
_entity.type
_entity.pdbx_description
1 polymer ?
#
loop_
_entity_poly.entity_id
_entity_poly.type
_entity_poly.pdbx_seq_one_letter_code
_entity_poly.pdbx_strand_id
1 'polypeptide(L)'
;MAFINVNNGESIENALRRFKRKVITEEIIKEAKKHSFFIPPSQKAKLKSVNARKRNRRKNRPRVMTNQSGPGNNQQAPQFQQNRPKE
;
A
#
# COMPACT_ATOMS: atom_id res chain seq x y z
N MET A 1 -14.59 11.14 -14.47
CA MET A 1 -13.97 12.48 -14.35
C MET A 1 -13.91 12.84 -12.87
N ALA A 2 -12.89 13.56 -12.40
CA ALA A 2 -12.69 13.81 -10.97
C ALA A 2 -12.91 15.29 -10.61
N PHE A 3 -13.79 15.54 -9.64
CA PHE A 3 -14.11 16.87 -9.13
C PHE A 3 -14.05 16.87 -7.61
N ILE A 4 -13.67 18.02 -7.04
CA ILE A 4 -13.73 18.27 -5.60
C ILE A 4 -14.27 19.67 -5.35
N ASN A 5 -15.05 19.82 -4.28
CA ASN A 5 -15.46 21.12 -3.77
C ASN A 5 -14.53 21.49 -2.61
N VAL A 6 -13.91 22.66 -2.70
CA VAL A 6 -13.04 23.21 -1.63
C VAL A 6 -13.93 23.94 -0.64
N ASN A 7 -13.75 23.66 0.65
CA ASN A 7 -14.52 24.31 1.71
C ASN A 7 -13.80 25.57 2.20
N ASN A 8 -14.58 26.56 2.65
CA ASN A 8 -14.02 27.78 3.22
C ASN A 8 -13.30 27.45 4.54
N GLY A 9 -12.00 27.74 4.62
CA GLY A 9 -11.15 27.43 5.78
C GLY A 9 -10.34 26.13 5.66
N GLU A 10 -10.45 25.39 4.55
CA GLU A 10 -9.57 24.24 4.29
C GLU A 10 -8.23 24.68 3.67
N SER A 11 -7.12 24.08 4.10
CA SER A 11 -5.83 24.23 3.42
C SER A 11 -5.88 23.58 2.03
N ILE A 12 -5.25 24.25 1.05
CA ILE A 12 -5.12 23.79 -0.34
C ILE A 12 -4.55 22.35 -0.43
N GLU A 13 -3.64 22.00 0.46
CA GLU A 13 -3.01 20.67 0.48
C GLU A 13 -4.02 19.56 0.79
N ASN A 14 -4.96 19.84 1.69
CA ASN A 14 -6.00 18.87 2.03
C ASN A 14 -7.00 18.68 0.88
N ALA A 15 -7.34 19.77 0.17
CA ALA A 15 -8.11 19.70 -1.06
C ALA A 15 -7.39 18.85 -2.12
N LEU A 16 -6.10 19.09 -2.37
CA LEU A 16 -5.30 18.28 -3.32
C LEU A 16 -5.23 16.81 -2.93
N ARG A 17 -5.15 16.50 -1.63
CA ARG A 17 -5.20 15.12 -1.12
C ARG A 17 -6.55 14.45 -1.43
N ARG A 18 -7.66 15.16 -1.26
CA ARG A 18 -9.01 14.67 -1.62
C ARG A 18 -9.13 14.47 -3.14
N PHE A 19 -8.62 15.41 -3.93
CA PHE A 19 -8.59 15.31 -5.39
C PHE A 19 -7.80 14.08 -5.85
N LYS A 20 -6.58 13.88 -5.33
CA LYS A 20 -5.76 12.70 -5.64
C LYS A 20 -6.50 11.40 -5.31
N ARG A 21 -7.19 11.32 -4.18
CA ARG A 21 -8.02 10.16 -3.82
C ARG A 21 -9.14 9.95 -4.84
N LYS A 22 -9.85 11.00 -5.24
CA LYS A 22 -10.92 10.92 -6.24
C LYS A 22 -10.39 10.45 -7.60
N VAL A 23 -9.26 10.97 -8.07
CA VAL A 23 -8.59 10.52 -9.31
C VAL A 23 -8.23 9.04 -9.26
N ILE A 24 -7.77 8.55 -8.10
CA ILE A 24 -7.47 7.13 -7.90
C ILE A 24 -8.76 6.29 -7.91
N THR A 25 -9.82 6.73 -7.22
CA THR A 25 -11.11 6.03 -7.15
C THR A 25 -11.76 5.91 -8.53
N GLU A 26 -11.71 6.98 -9.34
CA GLU A 26 -12.23 7.00 -10.71
C GLU A 26 -11.31 6.26 -11.70
N GLU A 27 -10.20 5.68 -11.26
CA GLU A 27 -9.19 4.96 -12.07
C GLU A 27 -8.64 5.72 -13.29
N ILE A 28 -8.78 7.06 -13.36
CA ILE A 28 -8.47 7.88 -14.56
C ILE A 28 -7.05 7.63 -15.10
N ILE A 29 -6.04 7.72 -14.23
CA ILE A 29 -4.63 7.54 -14.63
C ILE A 29 -4.39 6.11 -15.12
N LYS A 30 -5.04 5.13 -14.50
CA LYS A 30 -4.88 3.71 -14.84
C LYS A 30 -5.54 3.39 -16.18
N GLU A 31 -6.70 4.00 -16.44
CA GLU A 31 -7.40 3.90 -17.72
C GLU A 31 -6.58 4.55 -18.83
N ALA A 32 -6.09 5.77 -18.62
CA ALA A 32 -5.20 6.44 -19.57
C ALA A 32 -3.98 5.59 -19.93
N LYS A 33 -3.31 4.98 -18.95
CA LYS A 33 -2.18 4.07 -19.18
C LYS A 33 -2.55 2.77 -19.89
N LYS A 34 -3.76 2.27 -19.70
CA LYS A 34 -4.24 1.05 -20.37
C LYS A 34 -4.59 1.31 -21.84
N HIS A 35 -4.93 2.54 -22.17
CA HIS A 35 -5.35 2.97 -23.50
C HIS A 35 -4.27 3.76 -24.26
N SER A 36 -3.07 3.94 -23.70
CA SER A 36 -1.99 4.64 -24.39
C SER A 36 -1.41 3.87 -25.58
N PHE A 37 -1.69 2.57 -25.70
CA PHE A 37 -1.33 1.73 -26.84
C PHE A 37 -2.44 0.70 -27.12
N PHE A 38 -2.49 0.20 -28.35
CA PHE A 38 -3.38 -0.89 -28.70
C PHE A 38 -2.98 -2.17 -27.97
N ILE A 39 -3.94 -2.75 -27.24
CA ILE A 39 -3.76 -4.05 -26.59
C ILE A 39 -4.66 -5.05 -27.32
N PRO A 40 -4.09 -6.13 -27.88
CA PRO A 40 -4.89 -7.20 -28.50
C PRO A 40 -5.96 -7.74 -27.56
N PRO A 41 -7.14 -8.14 -28.08
CA PRO A 41 -8.27 -8.57 -27.25
C PRO A 41 -7.94 -9.78 -26.34
N SER A 42 -7.10 -10.71 -26.83
CA SER A 42 -6.62 -11.85 -26.04
C SER A 42 -5.80 -11.41 -24.80
N GLN A 43 -4.89 -10.46 -24.98
CA GLN A 43 -4.11 -9.91 -23.86
C GLN A 43 -4.99 -9.11 -22.89
N LYS A 44 -5.97 -8.36 -23.41
CA LYS A 44 -6.96 -7.64 -22.58
C LYS A 44 -7.78 -8.59 -21.70
N ALA A 45 -8.18 -9.74 -22.23
CA ALA A 45 -8.90 -10.78 -21.48
C ALA A 45 -8.01 -11.40 -20.37
N LYS A 46 -6.75 -11.72 -20.69
CA LYS A 46 -5.78 -12.23 -19.70
C LYS A 46 -5.50 -11.22 -18.58
N LEU A 47 -5.33 -9.95 -18.92
CA LEU A 47 -5.10 -8.89 -17.93
C LEU A 47 -6.32 -8.70 -17.02
N LYS A 48 -7.55 -8.80 -17.57
CA LYS A 48 -8.80 -8.74 -16.79
C LYS A 48 -8.87 -9.87 -15.77
N SER A 49 -8.59 -11.12 -16.17
CA SER A 49 -8.67 -12.28 -15.27
C SER A 49 -7.60 -12.23 -14.18
N VAL A 50 -6.37 -11.84 -14.51
CA VAL A 50 -5.29 -11.66 -13.53
C VAL A 50 -5.64 -10.58 -12.50
N ASN A 51 -6.18 -9.45 -12.94
CA ASN A 51 -6.58 -8.36 -12.05
C ASN A 51 -7.74 -8.74 -11.14
N ALA A 52 -8.73 -9.50 -11.65
CA ALA A 52 -9.82 -10.04 -10.84
C ALA A 52 -9.31 -10.99 -9.75
N ARG A 53 -8.42 -11.94 -10.11
CA ARG A 53 -7.79 -12.86 -9.14
C ARG A 53 -7.01 -12.11 -8.07
N LYS A 54 -6.23 -11.08 -8.46
CA LYS A 54 -5.49 -10.22 -7.51
C LYS A 54 -6.44 -9.47 -6.56
N ARG A 55 -7.56 -8.95 -7.05
CA ARG A 55 -8.57 -8.27 -6.23
C ARG A 55 -9.22 -9.22 -5.21
N ASN A 56 -9.61 -10.42 -5.63
CA ASN A 56 -10.19 -11.43 -4.75
C ASN A 56 -9.21 -11.86 -3.65
N ARG A 57 -7.93 -12.06 -3.98
CA ARG A 57 -6.89 -12.36 -2.99
C ARG A 57 -6.74 -11.27 -1.93
N ARG A 58 -6.89 -9.99 -2.31
CA ARG A 58 -6.84 -8.87 -1.35
C ARG A 58 -8.09 -8.80 -0.47
N LYS A 59 -9.28 -9.11 -1.02
CA LYS A 59 -10.55 -9.10 -0.28
C LYS A 59 -10.60 -10.19 0.79
N ASN A 60 -10.05 -11.36 0.50
CA ASN A 60 -10.13 -12.53 1.37
C ASN A 60 -8.99 -12.60 2.40
N ARG A 61 -8.07 -11.63 2.41
CA ARG A 61 -6.97 -11.62 3.36
C ARG A 61 -7.51 -11.14 4.71
N PRO A 62 -7.43 -11.94 5.79
CA PRO A 62 -7.87 -11.47 7.11
C PRO A 62 -7.09 -10.20 7.45
N ARG A 63 -7.76 -9.20 8.05
CA ARG A 63 -7.05 -8.04 8.61
C ARG A 63 -6.09 -8.62 9.64
N VAL A 64 -4.80 -8.61 9.33
CA VAL A 64 -3.77 -8.84 10.34
C VAL A 64 -3.92 -7.67 11.29
N MET A 65 -4.54 -7.90 12.44
CA MET A 65 -4.56 -6.94 13.53
C MET A 65 -3.14 -6.92 14.07
N THR A 66 -2.32 -6.01 13.56
CA THR A 66 -0.99 -5.77 14.10
C THR A 66 -1.22 -5.04 15.42
N ASN A 67 -1.38 -5.79 16.52
CA ASN A 67 -1.24 -5.17 17.84
C ASN A 67 0.17 -4.60 17.90
N GLN A 68 0.27 -3.29 18.13
CA GLN A 68 1.53 -2.58 18.29
C GLN A 68 2.15 -2.98 19.63
N SER A 69 2.72 -4.18 19.69
CA SER A 69 3.77 -4.55 20.63
C SER A 69 4.96 -4.87 19.75
N GLY A 70 5.80 -3.88 19.48
CA GLY A 70 7.10 -4.17 18.85
C GLY A 70 7.85 -5.19 19.72
N PRO A 71 8.70 -6.06 19.13
CA PRO A 71 9.57 -6.88 19.94
C PRO A 71 10.43 -5.93 20.79
N GLY A 72 10.16 -5.92 22.10
CA GLY A 72 10.96 -5.19 23.08
C GLY A 72 12.39 -5.67 22.96
N ASN A 73 13.27 -4.77 22.55
CA ASN A 73 14.69 -5.02 22.45
C ASN A 73 15.25 -5.10 23.87
N ASN A 74 15.24 -6.29 24.48
CA ASN A 74 15.95 -6.56 25.72
C ASN A 74 17.07 -7.57 25.44
N GLN A 75 18.08 -7.10 24.70
CA GLN A 75 19.38 -7.77 24.62
C GLN A 75 20.12 -7.52 25.93
N GLN A 76 19.87 -8.34 26.95
CA GLN A 76 20.84 -8.49 28.03
C GLN A 76 21.91 -9.45 27.50
N ALA A 77 23.03 -8.88 27.06
CA ALA A 77 24.21 -9.63 26.69
C ALA A 77 24.63 -10.51 27.89
N PRO A 78 24.91 -11.82 27.70
CA PRO A 78 25.48 -12.63 28.76
C PRO A 78 26.89 -12.11 29.07
N GLN A 79 27.14 -11.69 30.32
CA GLN A 79 28.49 -11.39 30.77
C GLN A 79 29.28 -12.70 30.82
N PHE A 80 30.20 -12.90 29.88
CA PHE A 80 31.18 -13.96 29.96
C PHE A 80 32.17 -13.63 31.09
N GLN A 81 32.03 -14.30 32.23
CA GLN A 81 32.99 -14.26 33.32
C GLN A 81 34.31 -14.89 32.82
N GLN A 82 35.31 -14.06 32.52
CA GLN A 82 36.68 -14.55 32.28
C GLN A 82 37.29 -14.99 33.61
N ASN A 83 37.14 -16.26 33.93
CA ASN A 83 38.04 -16.91 34.88
C ASN A 83 39.41 -17.05 34.19
N ARG A 84 40.29 -16.08 34.41
CA ARG A 84 41.73 -16.26 34.21
C ARG A 84 42.28 -17.04 35.40
N PRO A 85 42.67 -18.32 35.27
CA PRO A 85 43.60 -18.91 36.23
C PRO A 85 44.95 -18.21 36.08
N LYS A 86 45.55 -17.88 37.23
CA LYS A 86 46.95 -17.52 37.33
C LYS A 86 47.78 -18.80 37.41
N GLU A 87 49.00 -18.71 36.89
CA GLU A 87 50.09 -19.71 36.88
C GLU A 87 50.14 -20.61 35.65
#